data_AF-A0A4Q4KS86-F1
#
_entry.id   AF-A0A4Q4KS86-F1
#
_cell.length_a   1.000
_cell.length_b   1.000
_cell.length_c   1.000
_cell.angle_alpha   90.00
_cell.angle_beta   90.00
_cell.angle_gamma   90.00
#
_symmetry.space_group_name_H-M   'P 1'
#
loop_
_entity.id
_entity.type
_entity.pdbx_description
1 polymer ?
#
loop_
_entity_poly.entity_id
_entity_poly.type
_entity_poly.pdbx_seq_one_letter_code
_entity_poly.pdbx_strand_id
1 'polypeptide(L)'
;MKSGIKTFYLSLATVVSIVLFSSCDDPELDALMADYCDCISASRYETGKHIECIEKMDSIKSMYKDQPRKILKVIEKTDECY
;
A
#
# COMPACT_ATOMS: atom_id res chain seq x y z
N MET A 1 48.83 -15.58 1.56
CA MET A 1 47.96 -14.75 0.69
C MET A 1 46.68 -15.54 0.41
N LYS A 2 45.55 -15.05 0.93
CA LYS A 2 44.46 -14.44 0.15
C LYS A 2 43.55 -15.48 -0.53
N SER A 3 42.51 -15.98 0.15
CA SER A 3 41.23 -16.33 -0.51
C SER A 3 40.13 -16.95 0.38
N GLY A 4 40.33 -17.13 1.70
CA GLY A 4 39.26 -17.71 2.55
C GLY A 4 38.22 -16.71 3.07
N ILE A 5 38.62 -15.44 3.25
CA ILE A 5 37.82 -14.45 3.97
C ILE A 5 36.80 -13.75 3.05
N LYS A 6 37.10 -13.61 1.74
CA LYS A 6 36.25 -12.88 0.80
C LYS A 6 34.89 -13.53 0.57
N THR A 7 34.80 -14.85 0.64
CA THR A 7 33.59 -15.62 0.35
C THR A 7 32.54 -15.53 1.47
N PHE A 8 32.99 -15.34 2.72
CA PHE A 8 32.13 -15.24 3.89
C PHE A 8 31.45 -13.85 4.00
N TYR A 9 32.14 -12.79 3.59
CA TYR A 9 31.55 -11.44 3.53
C TYR A 9 30.53 -11.29 2.40
N LEU A 10 30.73 -11.99 1.27
CA LEU A 10 29.83 -11.93 0.12
C LEU A 10 28.44 -12.51 0.42
N SER A 11 28.39 -13.56 1.25
CA SER A 11 27.17 -14.27 1.64
C SER A 11 26.40 -13.53 2.74
N LEU A 12 27.08 -12.82 3.63
CA LEU A 12 26.43 -11.98 4.66
C LEU A 12 25.81 -10.71 4.04
N ALA A 13 26.47 -10.11 3.06
CA ALA A 13 25.98 -8.92 2.37
C ALA A 13 24.70 -9.16 1.56
N THR A 14 24.54 -10.36 0.99
CA THR A 14 23.35 -10.71 0.20
C THR A 14 22.10 -10.91 1.06
N VAL A 15 22.25 -11.46 2.27
CA VAL A 15 21.12 -11.68 3.19
C VAL A 15 20.61 -10.36 3.78
N VAL A 16 21.50 -9.42 4.12
CA VAL A 16 21.10 -8.11 4.65
C VAL A 16 20.35 -7.25 3.62
N SER A 17 20.67 -7.39 2.32
CA SER A 17 19.94 -6.68 1.26
C SER A 17 18.53 -7.20 1.02
N ILE A 18 18.20 -8.46 1.34
CA ILE A 18 16.87 -9.03 1.11
C ILE A 18 15.88 -8.61 2.22
N VAL A 19 16.35 -8.41 3.45
CA VAL A 19 15.49 -8.08 4.60
C VAL A 19 15.00 -6.62 4.60
N LEU A 20 15.65 -5.72 3.84
CA LEU A 20 15.25 -4.30 3.77
C LEU A 20 14.09 -4.00 2.80
N PHE A 21 13.63 -4.99 2.02
CA PHE A 21 12.58 -4.78 1.00
C PHE A 21 11.22 -5.38 1.34
N SER A 22 11.06 -6.07 2.49
CA SER A 22 9.94 -7.01 2.64
C SER A 22 8.73 -6.58 3.48
N SER A 23 8.57 -5.32 3.90
CA SER A 23 7.24 -4.92 4.41
C SER A 23 7.06 -3.41 4.39
N CYS A 24 6.81 -2.88 3.20
CA CYS A 24 6.13 -1.59 3.05
C CYS A 24 4.60 -1.79 3.14
N ASP A 25 4.10 -2.72 3.94
CA ASP A 25 2.65 -2.84 4.18
C ASP A 25 2.22 -1.72 5.11
N ASP A 26 1.10 -1.09 4.77
CA ASP A 26 0.50 -0.02 5.55
C ASP A 26 -0.89 -0.51 5.95
N PRO A 27 -0.98 -1.31 7.04
CA PRO A 27 -2.21 -2.01 7.39
C PRO A 27 -3.37 -1.05 7.68
N GLU A 28 -3.06 0.19 8.07
CA GLU A 28 -4.05 1.25 8.24
C GLU A 28 -4.63 1.67 6.89
N LEU A 29 -3.76 1.99 5.92
CA LEU A 29 -4.19 2.32 4.56
C LEU A 29 -4.92 1.14 3.88
N ASP A 30 -4.45 -0.09 4.10
CA ASP A 30 -5.06 -1.29 3.55
C ASP A 30 -6.48 -1.49 4.06
N ALA A 31 -6.71 -1.30 5.36
CA ALA A 31 -8.05 -1.37 5.96
C ALA A 31 -8.98 -0.28 5.42
N LEU A 32 -8.50 0.97 5.33
CA LEU A 32 -9.27 2.09 4.77
C LEU A 32 -9.65 1.86 3.31
N MET A 33 -8.74 1.31 2.51
CA MET A 33 -9.00 1.00 1.10
C MET A 33 -9.93 -0.21 0.95
N ALA A 34 -9.87 -1.20 1.83
CA ALA A 34 -10.83 -2.31 1.85
C ALA A 34 -12.26 -1.80 2.09
N ASP A 35 -12.46 -0.93 3.09
CA ASP A 35 -13.76 -0.30 3.36
C ASP A 35 -14.28 0.51 2.15
N TYR A 36 -13.38 1.21 1.45
CA TYR A 36 -13.73 1.92 0.22
C TYR A 36 -14.12 0.97 -0.92
N CYS A 37 -13.34 -0.10 -1.15
CA CYS A 37 -13.64 -1.10 -2.17
C CYS A 37 -15.01 -1.76 -1.93
N ASP A 38 -15.32 -2.09 -0.68
CA ASP A 38 -16.62 -2.67 -0.32
C ASP A 38 -17.76 -1.68 -0.60
N CYS A 39 -17.56 -0.41 -0.27
CA CYS A 39 -18.53 0.65 -0.57
C CYS A 39 -18.78 0.77 -2.08
N ILE A 40 -17.72 0.92 -2.89
CA ILE A 40 -17.88 1.16 -4.32
C ILE A 40 -18.48 -0.06 -5.04
N SER A 41 -18.13 -1.27 -4.59
CA SER A 41 -18.75 -2.52 -5.05
C SER A 41 -20.25 -2.54 -4.75
N ALA A 42 -20.66 -2.19 -3.52
CA ALA A 42 -22.06 -2.10 -3.14
C ALA A 42 -22.82 -0.98 -3.89
N SER A 43 -22.14 0.13 -4.22
CA SER A 43 -22.74 1.26 -4.94
C SER A 43 -23.23 0.89 -6.34
N ARG A 44 -22.73 -0.20 -6.93
CA ARG A 44 -23.22 -0.75 -8.22
C ARG A 44 -24.69 -1.16 -8.15
N TYR A 45 -25.17 -1.55 -6.96
CA TYR A 45 -26.53 -2.02 -6.73
C TYR A 45 -27.39 -1.00 -5.98
N GLU A 46 -26.77 -0.04 -5.30
CA GLU A 46 -27.43 0.97 -4.48
C GLU A 46 -26.93 2.38 -4.84
N THR A 47 -27.67 3.10 -5.68
CA THR A 47 -27.30 4.45 -6.16
C THR A 47 -27.05 5.45 -5.03
N GLY A 48 -27.70 5.28 -3.88
CA GLY A 48 -27.51 6.13 -2.70
C GLY A 48 -26.13 5.99 -2.04
N LYS A 49 -25.43 4.86 -2.24
CA LYS A 49 -24.10 4.62 -1.66
C LYS A 49 -22.97 5.29 -2.42
N HIS A 50 -23.20 5.72 -3.67
CA HIS A 50 -22.13 6.31 -4.47
C HIS A 50 -21.56 7.59 -3.83
N ILE A 51 -22.42 8.43 -3.24
CA ILE A 51 -22.01 9.64 -2.51
C ILE A 51 -21.19 9.27 -1.27
N GLU A 52 -21.62 8.26 -0.52
CA GLU A 52 -20.89 7.79 0.66
C GLU A 52 -19.46 7.32 0.31
N CYS A 53 -19.30 6.62 -0.81
CA CYS A 53 -17.98 6.16 -1.24
C CYS A 53 -17.07 7.31 -1.68
N ILE A 54 -17.64 8.37 -2.27
CA ILE A 54 -16.90 9.60 -2.60
C ILE A 54 -16.42 10.27 -1.30
N GLU A 55 -17.29 10.42 -0.31
CA GLU A 55 -16.93 11.03 0.98
C GLU A 55 -15.83 10.23 1.70
N LYS A 56 -15.90 8.89 1.67
CA LYS A 56 -14.84 8.01 2.18
C LYS A 56 -13.51 8.24 1.47
N MET A 57 -13.51 8.29 0.14
CA MET A 57 -12.30 8.54 -0.64
C MET A 57 -11.70 9.92 -0.37
N ASP A 58 -12.53 10.95 -0.25
CA ASP A 58 -12.09 12.31 0.09
C ASP A 58 -11.49 12.38 1.49
N SER A 59 -12.06 11.64 2.45
CA SER A 59 -11.49 11.49 3.79
C SER A 59 -10.10 10.85 3.75
N ILE A 60 -9.94 9.74 3.00
CA ILE A 60 -8.65 9.04 2.84
C ILE A 60 -7.61 9.95 2.21
N LYS A 61 -7.95 10.66 1.13
CA LYS A 61 -7.05 11.62 0.48
C LYS A 61 -6.68 12.78 1.41
N SER A 62 -7.60 13.27 2.23
CA SER A 62 -7.35 14.33 3.20
C SER A 62 -6.34 13.89 4.27
N MET A 63 -6.47 12.65 4.81
CA MET A 63 -5.54 12.10 5.80
C MET A 63 -4.10 12.01 5.28
N TYR A 64 -3.94 11.71 3.99
CA TYR A 64 -2.64 11.46 3.39
C TYR A 64 -2.15 12.58 2.47
N LYS A 65 -2.82 13.74 2.43
CA LYS A 65 -2.51 14.84 1.51
C LYS A 65 -1.04 15.28 1.51
N ASP A 66 -0.40 15.24 2.68
CA ASP A 66 1.00 15.65 2.88
C ASP A 66 1.98 14.47 2.77
N GLN A 67 1.49 13.29 2.36
CA GLN A 67 2.22 12.04 2.26
C GLN A 67 2.16 11.48 0.82
N PRO A 68 2.98 12.00 -0.11
CA PRO A 68 2.89 11.68 -1.55
C PRO A 68 2.97 10.18 -1.86
N ARG A 69 3.79 9.43 -1.11
CA ARG A 69 3.91 7.98 -1.26
C ARG A 69 2.62 7.25 -0.89
N LYS A 70 1.90 7.73 0.13
CA LYS A 70 0.61 7.14 0.54
C LYS A 70 -0.50 7.50 -0.44
N ILE A 71 -0.51 8.73 -0.96
CA ILE A 71 -1.47 9.13 -2.02
C ILE A 71 -1.31 8.28 -3.28
N LEU A 72 -0.08 7.98 -3.71
CA LEU A 72 0.15 7.08 -4.85
C LEU A 72 -0.45 5.70 -4.59
N LYS A 73 -0.24 5.13 -3.40
CA LYS A 73 -0.85 3.86 -3.01
C LYS A 73 -2.38 3.90 -2.95
N VAL A 74 -2.97 5.01 -2.48
CA VAL A 74 -4.44 5.22 -2.50
C VAL A 74 -4.94 5.12 -3.94
N ILE A 75 -4.27 5.77 -4.89
CA ILE A 75 -4.63 5.74 -6.31
C ILE A 75 -4.49 4.32 -6.88
N GLU A 76 -3.34 3.67 -6.66
CA GLU A 76 -3.09 2.28 -7.11
C GLU A 76 -4.18 1.32 -6.61
N LYS A 77 -4.50 1.37 -5.32
CA LYS A 77 -5.55 0.53 -4.71
C LYS A 77 -6.95 0.89 -5.15
N THR A 78 -7.21 2.15 -5.52
CA THR A 78 -8.51 2.56 -6.05
C THR A 78 -8.78 1.86 -7.36
N ASP A 79 -7.78 1.76 -8.24
CA ASP A 79 -7.89 1.07 -9.52
C ASP A 79 -8.14 -0.45 -9.34
N GLU A 80 -7.63 -1.05 -8.27
CA GLU A 80 -7.88 -2.46 -7.91
C GLU A 80 -9.33 -2.73 -7.45
N CYS A 81 -10.08 -1.71 -7.03
CA CYS A 81 -11.47 -1.86 -6.58
C CYS A 81 -12.51 -1.94 -7.72
N TYR A 82 -12.13 -1.62 -8.97
CA TYR A 82 -13.06 -1.53 -10.12
C TYR A 82 -13.01 -2.76 -11.03
#